data_AF-A0A2E8D9M5-F1
#
_entry.id   AF-A0A2E8D9M5-F1
#
_cell.length_a   1.000
_cell.length_b   1.000
_cell.length_c   1.000
_cell.angle_alpha   90.00
_cell.angle_beta   90.00
_cell.angle_gamma   90.00
#
_symmetry.space_group_name_H-M   'P 1'
#
loop_
_entity.id
_entity.type
_entity.pdbx_description
1 polymer ?
#
loop_
_entity_poly.entity_id
_entity_poly.type
_entity_poly.pdbx_seq_one_letter_code
_entity_poly.pdbx_strand_id
1 'polypeptide(L)'
;MQQLESLLGREHEIDSLNRALRDFAQSQRADGVGAMHVTCSDESERESAESFQHWFCDNLLPELKFWSRSPFRQANLGGRYEFGATAIAEQHFATPKTRDGFKLLLVKINSHVAVHGGHGTPTFGIMPRYEVESTFCGGLHALLDGVSGPFIDDLAQTFASEGKPRLAMLRDPEQIDPSVRALLAAIVNARLQARRAIVDIQNHTPHTPTLYFVLSCVTLNRKQRDAELVVGYYLADRRDSSNVEYHGLGDDPSEYRFSLDHQRIVIEDDHVGQPRSARDHREHILSLWMERREPTAAKDARLIEVAQQATPEQLQDPKLAKEIAKTLGWILLDLSPIPTSVLLFAKGAAGAHHLYNVHRLARGEQDEGSARKIVSEFIDNVDSLSGEQARGVIDSLLEHHRKA
;
A
#
# COMPACT_ATOMS: atom_id res chain seq x y z
N MET A 1 -15.92 6.44 14.76
CA MET A 1 -16.01 6.73 13.31
C MET A 1 -16.20 8.21 13.04
N GLN A 2 -17.34 8.82 13.41
CA GLN A 2 -17.58 10.27 13.20
C GLN A 2 -16.43 11.20 13.64
N GLN A 3 -15.82 10.93 14.80
CA GLN A 3 -14.66 11.72 15.26
C GLN A 3 -13.49 11.64 14.28
N LEU A 4 -13.16 10.46 13.74
CA LEU A 4 -12.05 10.29 12.79
C LEU A 4 -12.37 10.90 11.42
N GLU A 5 -13.62 10.79 10.98
CA GLU A 5 -14.09 11.42 9.74
C GLU A 5 -13.95 12.95 9.80
N SER A 6 -14.20 13.55 10.97
CA SER A 6 -14.01 14.99 11.16
C SER A 6 -12.55 15.45 11.06
N LEU A 7 -11.58 14.52 11.12
CA LEU A 7 -10.16 14.84 11.01
C LEU A 7 -9.69 14.90 9.55
N LEU A 8 -10.42 14.26 8.63
CA LEU A 8 -10.01 14.07 7.23
C LEU A 8 -9.80 15.41 6.52
N GLY A 9 -8.68 15.52 5.80
CA GLY A 9 -8.32 16.71 5.04
C GLY A 9 -7.97 17.91 5.91
N ARG A 10 -7.84 17.76 7.23
CA ARG A 10 -7.59 18.89 8.15
C ARG A 10 -6.31 18.69 8.93
N GLU A 11 -5.63 19.80 9.19
CA GLU A 11 -4.48 19.85 10.09
C GLU A 11 -4.89 19.78 11.56
N HIS A 12 -4.19 18.93 12.31
CA HIS A 12 -4.36 18.72 13.75
C HIS A 12 -3.02 18.75 14.48
N GLU A 13 -3.07 19.08 15.75
CA GLU A 13 -1.92 18.87 16.63
C GLU A 13 -1.64 17.37 16.77
N ILE A 14 -0.36 17.00 16.66
CA ILE A 14 0.07 15.59 16.63
C ILE A 14 -0.43 14.82 17.85
N ASP A 15 -0.29 15.41 19.04
CA ASP A 15 -0.75 14.79 20.28
C ASP A 15 -2.26 14.54 20.31
N SER A 16 -3.03 15.50 19.81
CA SER A 16 -4.49 15.43 19.82
C SER A 16 -4.98 14.36 18.85
N LEU A 17 -4.34 14.23 17.69
CA LEU A 17 -4.59 13.14 16.76
C LEU A 17 -4.24 11.78 17.37
N ASN A 18 -3.06 11.62 17.96
CA ASN A 18 -2.64 10.34 18.53
C ASN A 18 -3.51 9.90 19.73
N ARG A 19 -4.01 10.85 20.54
CA ARG A 19 -5.04 10.57 21.54
C ARG A 19 -6.36 10.12 20.92
N ALA A 20 -6.82 10.77 19.85
CA ALA A 20 -8.02 10.34 19.14
C ALA A 20 -7.89 8.92 18.55
N LEU A 21 -6.70 8.56 18.05
CA LEU A 21 -6.41 7.19 17.60
C LEU A 21 -6.45 6.19 18.76
N ARG A 22 -5.90 6.54 19.92
CA ARG A 22 -5.96 5.71 21.12
C ARG A 22 -7.41 5.47 21.54
N ASP A 23 -8.21 6.54 21.61
CA ASP A 23 -9.60 6.47 22.04
C ASP A 23 -10.43 5.65 21.03
N PHE A 24 -10.17 5.81 19.73
CA PHE A 24 -10.73 4.94 18.70
C PHE A 24 -10.37 3.47 18.92
N ALA A 25 -9.08 3.16 19.12
CA ALA A 25 -8.63 1.79 19.34
C ALA A 25 -9.28 1.14 20.56
N GLN A 26 -9.39 1.88 21.67
CA GLN A 26 -10.10 1.42 22.87
C GLN A 26 -11.59 1.19 22.62
N SER A 27 -12.23 2.05 21.81
CA SER A 27 -13.65 1.90 21.46
C SER A 27 -13.96 0.62 20.68
N GLN A 28 -12.97 0.06 19.97
CA GLN A 28 -13.14 -1.21 19.25
C GLN A 28 -13.26 -2.40 20.19
N ARG A 29 -12.79 -2.29 21.45
CA ARG A 29 -12.80 -3.39 22.42
C ARG A 29 -12.10 -4.66 21.91
N ALA A 30 -11.02 -4.49 21.15
CA ALA A 30 -10.17 -5.60 20.73
C ALA A 30 -9.46 -6.23 21.94
N ASP A 31 -9.25 -7.54 21.92
CA ASP A 31 -8.57 -8.29 22.98
C ASP A 31 -7.06 -8.03 23.01
N GLY A 32 -6.52 -7.51 21.91
CA GLY A 32 -5.17 -6.99 21.80
C GLY A 32 -5.05 -5.90 20.75
N VAL A 33 -4.09 -5.01 20.96
CA VAL A 33 -3.77 -3.91 20.04
C VAL A 33 -2.32 -4.07 19.60
N GLY A 34 -2.11 -4.07 18.29
CA GLY A 34 -0.79 -3.92 17.67
C GLY A 34 -0.66 -2.56 17.00
N ALA A 35 0.58 -2.12 16.78
CA ALA A 35 0.83 -0.94 15.96
C ALA A 35 2.04 -1.11 15.06
N MET A 36 1.95 -0.54 13.87
CA MET A 36 3.03 -0.36 12.92
C MET A 36 3.12 1.13 12.57
N HIS A 37 4.33 1.68 12.53
CA HIS A 37 4.58 3.08 12.16
C HIS A 37 5.60 3.15 11.01
N VAL A 38 5.19 3.75 9.91
CA VAL A 38 6.01 3.99 8.72
C VAL A 38 6.29 5.48 8.60
N THR A 39 7.56 5.86 8.60
CA THR A 39 7.99 7.26 8.49
C THR A 39 9.17 7.39 7.52
N CYS A 40 9.48 8.63 7.13
CA CYS A 40 10.78 8.92 6.54
C CYS A 40 11.91 8.64 7.56
N SER A 41 13.11 8.32 7.09
CA SER A 41 14.32 8.27 7.92
C SER A 41 14.84 9.65 8.35
N ASP A 42 14.25 10.73 7.83
CA ASP A 42 14.59 12.10 8.19
C ASP A 42 14.32 12.34 9.68
N GLU A 43 15.26 12.94 10.39
CA GLU A 43 15.16 13.18 11.83
C GLU A 43 14.05 14.19 12.19
N SER A 44 13.54 14.96 11.22
CA SER A 44 12.36 15.79 11.42
C SER A 44 11.10 14.98 11.74
N GLU A 45 11.04 13.69 11.41
CA GLU A 45 9.92 12.82 11.80
C GLU A 45 9.95 12.41 13.28
N ARG A 46 10.99 12.82 14.02
CA ARG A 46 11.16 12.44 15.43
C ARG A 46 9.99 12.87 16.31
N GLU A 47 9.47 14.09 16.16
CA GLU A 47 8.35 14.57 16.99
C GLU A 47 7.09 13.73 16.75
N SER A 48 6.76 13.43 15.49
CA SER A 48 5.65 12.55 15.14
C SER A 48 5.79 11.16 15.77
N ALA A 49 6.98 10.56 15.66
CA ALA A 49 7.27 9.23 16.20
C ALA A 49 7.23 9.18 17.73
N GLU A 50 7.76 10.20 18.42
CA GLU A 50 7.72 10.29 19.88
C GLU A 50 6.29 10.54 20.40
N SER A 51 5.52 11.40 19.73
CA SER A 51 4.11 11.62 20.11
C SER A 51 3.27 10.36 19.92
N PHE A 52 3.46 9.63 18.81
CA PHE A 52 2.75 8.36 18.58
C PHE A 52 3.13 7.31 19.63
N GLN A 53 4.43 7.20 19.93
CA GLN A 53 4.94 6.34 20.99
C GLN A 53 4.26 6.65 22.34
N HIS A 54 4.27 7.91 22.76
CA HIS A 54 3.77 8.32 24.06
C HIS A 54 2.25 8.18 24.18
N TRP A 55 1.49 8.73 23.23
CA TRP A 55 0.04 8.84 23.35
C TRP A 55 -0.72 7.58 22.92
N PHE A 56 -0.15 6.78 22.02
CA PHE A 56 -0.77 5.54 21.55
C PHE A 56 -0.08 4.30 22.11
N CYS A 57 1.22 4.14 21.82
CA CYS A 57 1.90 2.87 22.03
C CYS A 57 2.08 2.51 23.52
N ASP A 58 2.57 3.45 24.31
CA ASP A 58 2.81 3.25 25.76
C ASP A 58 1.49 2.92 26.48
N ASN A 59 0.37 3.41 25.97
CA ASN A 59 -0.95 3.24 26.58
C ASN A 59 -1.64 1.92 26.19
N LEU A 60 -1.43 1.40 24.96
CA LEU A 60 -2.26 0.33 24.42
C LEU A 60 -1.52 -0.97 24.06
N LEU A 61 -0.26 -0.88 23.66
CA LEU A 61 0.43 -2.08 23.15
C LEU A 61 0.77 -3.05 24.27
N PRO A 62 0.82 -4.36 23.98
CA PRO A 62 1.29 -5.35 24.95
C PRO A 62 2.77 -5.15 25.29
N GLU A 63 3.14 -5.52 26.51
CA GLU A 63 4.53 -5.61 26.95
C GLU A 63 5.17 -6.87 26.34
N LEU A 64 5.71 -6.73 25.12
CA LEU A 64 6.41 -7.81 24.44
C LEU A 64 7.85 -7.99 24.94
N LYS A 65 8.44 -6.92 25.51
CA LYS A 65 9.77 -6.92 26.14
C LYS A 65 9.74 -6.07 27.40
N PHE A 66 10.57 -6.43 28.38
CA PHE A 66 10.62 -5.86 29.73
C PHE A 66 10.69 -4.33 29.81
N TRP A 67 11.28 -3.64 28.82
CA TRP A 67 11.62 -2.22 28.96
C TRP A 67 10.63 -1.25 28.29
N SER A 68 10.00 -1.65 27.18
CA SER A 68 9.14 -0.73 26.44
C SER A 68 8.14 -1.45 25.56
N ARG A 69 6.97 -0.84 25.49
CA ARG A 69 5.98 -1.05 24.43
C ARG A 69 6.50 -0.31 23.20
N SER A 70 6.44 -0.89 22.02
CA SER A 70 6.90 -0.22 20.81
C SER A 70 6.10 -0.67 19.59
N PRO A 71 5.82 0.23 18.64
CA PRO A 71 5.26 -0.18 17.37
C PRO A 71 6.32 -0.95 16.56
N PHE A 72 5.88 -1.76 15.61
CA PHE A 72 6.73 -2.25 14.53
C PHE A 72 7.11 -1.05 13.65
N ARG A 73 8.40 -0.70 13.56
CA ARG A 73 8.83 0.53 12.88
C ARG A 73 9.45 0.25 11.52
N GLN A 74 9.06 1.04 10.53
CA GLN A 74 9.77 1.20 9.26
C GLN A 74 10.15 2.67 9.08
N ALA A 75 11.45 2.93 8.96
CA ALA A 75 11.97 4.26 8.70
C ALA A 75 12.93 4.16 7.51
N ASN A 76 12.48 4.61 6.34
CA ASN A 76 13.25 4.55 5.09
C ASN A 76 13.06 5.84 4.27
N LEU A 77 13.82 5.98 3.18
CA LEU A 77 13.75 7.17 2.32
C LEU A 77 12.35 7.33 1.71
N GLY A 78 11.72 8.48 1.94
CA GLY A 78 10.40 8.81 1.41
C GLY A 78 9.21 8.23 2.20
N GLY A 79 9.46 7.57 3.33
CA GLY A 79 8.39 6.92 4.13
C GLY A 79 7.68 5.81 3.37
N ARG A 80 8.44 5.00 2.63
CA ARG A 80 7.91 3.94 1.77
C ARG A 80 7.45 2.77 2.61
N TYR A 81 6.27 2.25 2.28
CA TYR A 81 5.81 0.98 2.80
C TYR A 81 6.52 -0.18 2.11
N GLU A 82 7.04 -1.15 2.87
CA GLU A 82 7.69 -2.34 2.32
C GLU A 82 6.75 -3.55 2.35
N PHE A 83 6.62 -4.26 1.23
CA PHE A 83 5.76 -5.45 1.14
C PHE A 83 6.19 -6.56 2.12
N GLY A 84 5.21 -7.27 2.67
CA GLY A 84 5.38 -8.27 3.73
C GLY A 84 5.40 -7.70 5.15
N ALA A 85 5.56 -6.38 5.33
CA ALA A 85 5.73 -5.79 6.65
C ALA A 85 4.49 -5.90 7.54
N THR A 86 3.29 -5.75 6.98
CA THR A 86 2.04 -5.92 7.74
C THR A 86 1.85 -7.34 8.22
N ALA A 87 2.24 -8.36 7.43
CA ALA A 87 2.16 -9.76 7.85
C ALA A 87 3.10 -10.04 9.04
N ILE A 88 4.33 -9.52 8.97
CA ILE A 88 5.30 -9.65 10.07
C ILE A 88 4.81 -8.89 11.32
N ALA A 89 4.32 -7.66 11.15
CA ALA A 89 3.79 -6.87 12.26
C ALA A 89 2.55 -7.55 12.90
N GLU A 90 1.64 -8.08 12.08
CA GLU A 90 0.47 -8.82 12.56
C GLU A 90 0.88 -10.02 13.41
N GLN A 91 1.84 -10.81 12.92
CA GLN A 91 2.39 -11.96 13.65
C GLN A 91 3.06 -11.54 14.95
N HIS A 92 3.81 -10.43 14.92
CA HIS A 92 4.50 -9.89 16.10
C HIS A 92 3.54 -9.58 17.26
N PHE A 93 2.32 -9.12 16.94
CA PHE A 93 1.28 -8.81 17.92
C PHE A 93 0.25 -9.93 18.11
N ALA A 94 0.45 -11.12 17.53
CA ALA A 94 -0.39 -12.30 17.74
C ALA A 94 -0.10 -12.96 19.10
N THR A 95 -0.56 -12.32 20.17
CA THR A 95 -0.40 -12.81 21.55
C THR A 95 -1.40 -13.93 21.88
N PRO A 96 -1.21 -14.71 22.97
CA PRO A 96 -2.21 -15.69 23.40
C PRO A 96 -3.61 -15.10 23.61
N LYS A 97 -3.72 -13.86 24.12
CA LYS A 97 -5.01 -13.16 24.33
C LYS A 97 -5.81 -12.97 23.04
N THR A 98 -5.12 -12.76 21.92
CA THR A 98 -5.77 -12.50 20.62
C THR A 98 -6.14 -13.78 19.87
N ARG A 99 -5.84 -14.98 20.40
CA ARG A 99 -6.19 -16.25 19.74
C ARG A 99 -7.68 -16.58 19.85
N ASP A 100 -8.26 -16.29 21.02
CA ASP A 100 -9.67 -16.59 21.33
C ASP A 100 -10.59 -15.39 21.07
N GLY A 101 -10.02 -14.28 20.59
CA GLY A 101 -10.69 -13.02 20.34
C GLY A 101 -10.17 -12.35 19.07
N PHE A 102 -10.30 -11.03 18.97
CA PHE A 102 -9.75 -10.31 17.80
C PHE A 102 -8.72 -9.26 18.18
N LYS A 103 -7.82 -9.01 17.24
CA LYS A 103 -6.77 -7.99 17.34
C LYS A 103 -7.13 -6.77 16.50
N LEU A 104 -6.84 -5.58 17.01
CA LEU A 104 -6.75 -4.37 16.19
C LEU A 104 -5.28 -4.12 15.84
N LEU A 105 -4.94 -4.07 14.56
CA LEU A 105 -3.62 -3.62 14.11
C LEU A 105 -3.72 -2.22 13.50
N LEU A 106 -3.20 -1.22 14.21
CA LEU A 106 -3.06 0.15 13.69
C LEU A 106 -1.81 0.24 12.81
N VAL A 107 -1.94 0.62 11.55
CA VAL A 107 -0.81 0.92 10.67
C VAL A 107 -0.83 2.41 10.37
N LYS A 108 0.04 3.18 11.02
CA LYS A 108 0.18 4.63 10.78
C LYS A 108 1.28 4.88 9.77
N ILE A 109 0.98 5.58 8.69
CA ILE A 109 1.92 5.87 7.60
C ILE A 109 2.00 7.39 7.46
N ASN A 110 3.18 7.93 7.71
CA ASN A 110 3.47 9.34 7.60
C ASN A 110 4.37 9.59 6.37
N SER A 111 3.86 10.40 5.44
CA SER A 111 4.75 11.22 4.62
C SER A 111 5.03 12.54 5.35
N HIS A 112 5.94 13.37 4.85
CA HIS A 112 6.27 14.61 5.53
C HIS A 112 6.67 15.72 4.58
N VAL A 113 6.45 16.96 5.04
CA VAL A 113 6.79 18.17 4.30
C VAL A 113 7.09 19.30 5.29
N ALA A 114 8.09 20.11 4.97
CA ALA A 114 8.33 21.35 5.70
C ALA A 114 7.21 22.37 5.40
N VAL A 115 6.79 23.10 6.43
CA VAL A 115 5.88 24.24 6.31
C VAL A 115 6.58 25.49 6.82
N HIS A 116 6.67 26.52 5.98
CA HIS A 116 7.24 27.81 6.33
C HIS A 116 6.23 28.95 6.13
N GLY A 117 6.26 29.95 7.02
CA GLY A 117 5.36 31.11 7.00
C GLY A 117 4.49 31.22 8.25
N GLY A 118 4.35 32.43 8.81
CA GLY A 118 3.61 32.68 10.07
C GLY A 118 2.32 33.48 9.93
N HIS A 119 2.20 34.36 8.92
CA HIS A 119 1.05 35.28 8.76
C HIS A 119 0.60 35.50 7.31
N GLY A 120 1.06 34.67 6.37
CA GLY A 120 0.71 34.76 4.94
C GLY A 120 0.50 33.38 4.33
N THR A 121 0.55 33.29 3.00
CA THR A 121 0.48 31.99 2.31
C THR A 121 1.67 31.12 2.72
N PRO A 122 1.43 29.93 3.29
CA PRO A 122 2.52 29.03 3.66
C PRO A 122 3.26 28.55 2.42
N THR A 123 4.56 28.39 2.53
CA THR A 123 5.40 27.73 1.53
C THR A 123 5.78 26.35 2.02
N PHE A 124 5.93 25.42 1.08
CA PHE A 124 6.11 24.00 1.39
C PHE A 124 7.41 23.45 0.82
N GLY A 125 8.02 22.51 1.55
CA GLY A 125 9.09 21.65 1.05
C GLY A 125 10.52 22.10 1.34
N ILE A 126 10.75 23.37 1.69
CA ILE A 126 12.09 23.87 2.03
C ILE A 126 12.06 24.56 3.40
N MET A 127 13.02 24.23 4.25
CA MET A 127 13.24 24.92 5.53
C MET A 127 14.73 25.01 5.87
N PRO A 128 15.17 26.08 6.58
CA PRO A 128 16.52 26.13 7.13
C PRO A 128 16.77 25.03 8.15
N ARG A 129 17.83 24.25 7.94
CA ARG A 129 18.32 23.18 8.79
C ARG A 129 19.85 23.31 8.92
N TYR A 130 20.34 23.39 10.16
CA TYR A 130 21.77 23.64 10.45
C TYR A 130 22.33 24.82 9.65
N GLU A 131 21.60 25.95 9.64
CA GLU A 131 22.00 27.19 8.94
C GLU A 131 22.00 27.10 7.40
N VAL A 132 21.54 25.99 6.81
CA VAL A 132 21.45 25.79 5.34
C VAL A 132 20.01 25.47 4.94
N GLU A 133 19.55 25.95 3.78
CA GLU A 133 18.26 25.52 3.23
C GLU A 133 18.29 24.04 2.85
N SER A 134 17.30 23.28 3.31
CA SER A 134 17.20 21.84 3.07
C SER A 134 15.78 21.46 2.67
N THR A 135 15.65 20.36 1.93
CA THR A 135 14.38 19.85 1.41
C THR A 135 13.75 18.84 2.36
N PHE A 136 12.43 18.91 2.51
CA PHE A 136 11.62 18.04 3.35
C PHE A 136 10.38 17.64 2.56
N CYS A 137 10.20 16.40 2.12
CA CYS A 137 11.08 15.24 2.17
C CYS A 137 12.12 15.24 1.03
N GLY A 138 13.42 15.07 1.33
CA GLY A 138 14.46 15.00 0.29
C GLY A 138 14.21 13.91 -0.77
N GLY A 139 13.64 12.76 -0.38
CA GLY A 139 13.25 11.71 -1.33
C GLY A 139 12.11 12.11 -2.28
N LEU A 140 11.11 12.85 -1.79
CA LEU A 140 10.02 13.34 -2.64
C LEU A 140 10.47 14.50 -3.53
N HIS A 141 11.38 15.36 -3.05
CA HIS A 141 11.98 16.40 -3.90
C HIS A 141 12.80 15.79 -5.04
N ALA A 142 13.68 14.84 -4.75
CA ALA A 142 14.43 14.12 -5.79
C ALA A 142 13.49 13.42 -6.81
N LEU A 143 12.38 12.84 -6.33
CA LEU A 143 11.35 12.30 -7.20
C LEU A 143 10.73 13.37 -8.10
N LEU A 144 10.34 14.52 -7.56
CA LEU A 144 9.76 15.63 -8.34
C LEU A 144 10.75 16.19 -9.36
N ASP A 145 12.04 16.26 -9.01
CA ASP A 145 13.12 16.78 -9.87
C ASP A 145 13.53 15.77 -10.97
N GLY A 146 12.97 14.55 -10.97
CA GLY A 146 13.26 13.55 -11.99
C GLY A 146 14.60 12.86 -11.83
N VAL A 147 15.17 12.90 -10.62
CA VAL A 147 16.35 12.11 -10.26
C VAL A 147 16.00 10.62 -10.39
N SER A 148 16.97 9.80 -10.78
CA SER A 148 16.83 8.34 -10.78
C SER A 148 17.73 7.72 -9.72
N GLY A 149 17.28 6.60 -9.18
CA GLY A 149 18.00 5.81 -8.19
C GLY A 149 17.06 4.78 -7.56
N PRO A 150 17.58 3.70 -6.95
CA PRO A 150 16.76 2.53 -6.62
C PRO A 150 15.50 2.84 -5.79
N PHE A 151 15.59 3.74 -4.81
CA PHE A 151 14.45 4.12 -3.98
C PHE A 151 13.51 5.14 -4.65
N ILE A 152 14.06 6.01 -5.52
CA ILE A 152 13.28 6.98 -6.30
C ILE A 152 12.50 6.26 -7.39
N ASP A 153 13.09 5.25 -8.02
CA ASP A 153 12.43 4.46 -9.06
C ASP A 153 11.24 3.68 -8.47
N ASP A 154 11.35 3.13 -7.25
CA ASP A 154 10.22 2.50 -6.53
C ASP A 154 9.11 3.52 -6.18
N LEU A 155 9.47 4.74 -5.77
CA LEU A 155 8.49 5.82 -5.59
C LEU A 155 7.83 6.21 -6.91
N ALA A 156 8.59 6.34 -7.99
CA ALA A 156 8.07 6.69 -9.30
C ALA A 156 7.09 5.63 -9.82
N GLN A 157 7.42 4.34 -9.64
CA GLN A 157 6.50 3.24 -9.92
C GLN A 157 5.22 3.33 -9.08
N THR A 158 5.35 3.67 -7.79
CA THR A 158 4.20 3.88 -6.91
C THR A 158 3.30 5.02 -7.41
N PHE A 159 3.85 6.16 -7.80
CA PHE A 159 3.07 7.28 -8.31
C PHE A 159 2.42 7.00 -9.68
N ALA A 160 3.06 6.17 -10.51
CA ALA A 160 2.54 5.75 -11.81
C ALA A 160 1.51 4.59 -11.74
N SER A 161 1.21 4.11 -10.54
CA SER A 161 0.26 3.03 -10.30
C SER A 161 -1.17 3.41 -10.70
N GLU A 162 -2.01 2.40 -10.94
CA GLU A 162 -3.45 2.59 -11.20
C GLU A 162 -3.76 3.52 -12.39
N GLY A 163 -2.84 3.72 -13.33
CA GLY A 163 -3.13 4.39 -14.59
C GLY A 163 -3.03 5.92 -14.56
N LYS A 164 -2.86 6.52 -13.39
CA LYS A 164 -2.96 7.98 -13.24
C LYS A 164 -1.58 8.65 -13.33
N PRO A 165 -1.42 9.72 -14.15
CA PRO A 165 -0.13 10.35 -14.39
C PRO A 165 0.24 11.37 -13.29
N ARG A 166 0.20 10.95 -12.02
CA ARG A 166 0.32 11.85 -10.85
C ARG A 166 1.61 12.67 -10.84
N LEU A 167 2.74 12.08 -11.25
CA LEU A 167 4.01 12.83 -11.35
C LEU A 167 4.00 13.88 -12.45
N ALA A 168 3.35 13.60 -13.59
CA ALA A 168 3.24 14.58 -14.66
C ALA A 168 2.40 15.77 -14.19
N MET A 169 1.25 15.51 -13.56
CA MET A 169 0.39 16.53 -12.96
C MET A 169 1.16 17.38 -11.93
N LEU A 170 1.86 16.75 -10.98
CA LEU A 170 2.64 17.45 -9.96
C LEU A 170 3.79 18.28 -10.53
N ARG A 171 4.37 17.88 -11.67
CA ARG A 171 5.47 18.63 -12.31
C ARG A 171 4.99 19.74 -13.23
N ASP A 172 3.71 19.73 -13.60
CA ASP A 172 3.11 20.70 -14.50
C ASP A 172 2.63 21.95 -13.72
N PRO A 173 3.30 23.11 -13.84
CA PRO A 173 2.92 24.32 -13.13
C PRO A 173 1.60 24.94 -13.61
N GLU A 174 1.08 24.53 -14.78
CA GLU A 174 -0.24 24.96 -15.26
C GLU A 174 -1.37 24.17 -14.59
N GLN A 175 -1.08 22.96 -14.11
CA GLN A 175 -2.04 22.13 -13.38
C GLN A 175 -1.94 22.33 -11.86
N ILE A 176 -0.72 22.44 -11.33
CA ILE A 176 -0.45 22.51 -9.89
C ILE A 176 0.42 23.72 -9.59
N ASP A 177 -0.07 24.61 -8.72
CA ASP A 177 0.73 25.74 -8.23
C ASP A 177 2.03 25.23 -7.57
N PRO A 178 3.22 25.65 -8.07
CA PRO A 178 4.50 25.28 -7.49
C PRO A 178 4.62 25.54 -5.99
N SER A 179 3.89 26.52 -5.44
CA SER A 179 3.92 26.89 -4.03
C SER A 179 3.41 25.78 -3.10
N VAL A 180 2.45 24.97 -3.56
CA VAL A 180 1.83 23.86 -2.79
C VAL A 180 2.26 22.47 -3.27
N ARG A 181 3.00 22.39 -4.38
CA ARG A 181 3.43 21.13 -5.02
C ARG A 181 4.04 20.12 -4.04
N ALA A 182 4.93 20.56 -3.15
CA ALA A 182 5.58 19.66 -2.19
C ALA A 182 4.58 19.06 -1.18
N LEU A 183 3.59 19.85 -0.73
CA LEU A 183 2.52 19.34 0.14
C LEU A 183 1.67 18.31 -0.60
N LEU A 184 1.24 18.61 -1.83
CA LEU A 184 0.40 17.68 -2.60
C LEU A 184 1.15 16.39 -2.92
N ALA A 185 2.45 16.45 -3.20
CA ALA A 185 3.29 15.26 -3.36
C ALA A 185 3.34 14.41 -2.07
N ALA A 186 3.44 15.03 -0.90
CA ALA A 186 3.41 14.31 0.39
C ALA A 186 2.04 13.65 0.65
N ILE A 187 0.94 14.34 0.32
CA ILE A 187 -0.43 13.80 0.43
C ILE A 187 -0.61 12.58 -0.47
N VAL A 188 -0.25 12.71 -1.76
CA VAL A 188 -0.31 11.60 -2.73
C VAL A 188 0.58 10.44 -2.26
N ASN A 189 1.80 10.71 -1.79
CA ASN A 189 2.67 9.66 -1.30
C ASN A 189 2.04 8.92 -0.10
N ALA A 190 1.61 9.63 0.94
CA ALA A 190 0.97 9.02 2.11
C ALA A 190 -0.22 8.13 1.71
N ARG A 191 -1.05 8.64 0.78
CA ARG A 191 -2.20 7.91 0.24
C ARG A 191 -1.83 6.63 -0.51
N LEU A 192 -0.79 6.67 -1.32
CA LEU A 192 -0.33 5.53 -2.11
C LEU A 192 0.43 4.50 -1.26
N GLN A 193 1.22 4.93 -0.27
CA GLN A 193 1.87 4.01 0.67
C GLN A 193 0.84 3.28 1.53
N ALA A 194 -0.24 3.94 1.98
CA ALA A 194 -1.37 3.27 2.62
C ALA A 194 -2.08 2.27 1.69
N ARG A 195 -2.19 2.60 0.38
CA ARG A 195 -2.70 1.65 -0.61
C ARG A 195 -1.82 0.41 -0.72
N ARG A 196 -0.48 0.56 -0.72
CA ARG A 196 0.45 -0.59 -0.72
C ARG A 196 0.25 -1.48 0.50
N ALA A 197 0.09 -0.89 1.69
CA ALA A 197 -0.18 -1.65 2.91
C ALA A 197 -1.47 -2.46 2.81
N ILE A 198 -2.52 -1.90 2.21
CA ILE A 198 -3.78 -2.62 2.00
C ILE A 198 -3.65 -3.76 1.01
N VAL A 199 -2.93 -3.54 -0.10
CA VAL A 199 -2.63 -4.63 -1.04
C VAL A 199 -1.88 -5.75 -0.32
N ASP A 200 -0.92 -5.42 0.55
CA ASP A 200 -0.18 -6.40 1.34
C ASP A 200 -1.09 -7.15 2.33
N ILE A 201 -2.02 -6.47 3.00
CA ILE A 201 -3.04 -7.06 3.88
C ILE A 201 -3.97 -8.02 3.14
N GLN A 202 -4.38 -7.66 1.92
CA GLN A 202 -5.19 -8.53 1.06
C GLN A 202 -4.44 -9.80 0.64
N ASN A 203 -3.10 -9.76 0.63
CA ASN A 203 -2.25 -10.82 0.09
C ASN A 203 -1.75 -11.83 1.14
N HIS A 204 -2.15 -11.72 2.40
CA HIS A 204 -1.85 -12.72 3.42
C HIS A 204 -3.06 -13.06 4.29
N THR A 205 -3.05 -14.25 4.87
CA THR A 205 -3.99 -14.65 5.92
C THR A 205 -3.38 -14.28 7.27
N PRO A 206 -4.06 -13.49 8.12
CA PRO A 206 -3.55 -13.16 9.44
C PRO A 206 -3.47 -14.40 10.35
N HIS A 207 -2.55 -14.40 11.31
CA HIS A 207 -2.39 -15.49 12.27
C HIS A 207 -3.55 -15.56 13.28
N THR A 208 -4.20 -14.43 13.55
CA THR A 208 -5.41 -14.33 14.40
C THR A 208 -6.46 -13.46 13.72
N PRO A 209 -7.77 -13.60 14.04
CA PRO A 209 -8.79 -12.66 13.58
C PRO A 209 -8.36 -11.21 13.82
N THR A 210 -8.23 -10.42 12.75
CA THR A 210 -7.60 -9.09 12.82
C THR A 210 -8.43 -8.05 12.09
N LEU A 211 -8.70 -6.94 12.78
CA LEU A 211 -9.16 -5.70 12.19
C LEU A 211 -7.93 -4.82 11.93
N TYR A 212 -7.69 -4.45 10.67
CA TYR A 212 -6.62 -3.52 10.31
C TYR A 212 -7.20 -2.12 10.16
N PHE A 213 -6.57 -1.15 10.81
CA PHE A 213 -6.83 0.28 10.60
C PHE A 213 -5.59 0.94 10.04
N VAL A 214 -5.58 1.26 8.74
CA VAL A 214 -4.43 1.86 8.07
C VAL A 214 -4.65 3.35 7.91
N LEU A 215 -3.95 4.18 8.67
CA LEU A 215 -4.02 5.63 8.64
C LEU A 215 -2.90 6.22 7.79
N SER A 216 -3.25 7.07 6.84
CA SER A 216 -2.31 7.91 6.09
C SER A 216 -2.34 9.35 6.60
N CYS A 217 -1.17 9.88 6.93
CA CYS A 217 -0.96 11.25 7.40
C CYS A 217 0.19 11.92 6.65
N VAL A 218 0.20 13.26 6.68
CA VAL A 218 1.37 14.07 6.35
C VAL A 218 1.81 14.81 7.61
N THR A 219 3.03 14.56 8.07
CA THR A 219 3.68 15.38 9.09
C THR A 219 4.05 16.73 8.47
N LEU A 220 3.59 17.80 9.11
CA LEU A 220 3.84 19.18 8.73
C LEU A 220 4.97 19.71 9.61
N ASN A 221 6.21 19.55 9.15
CA ASN A 221 7.39 19.91 9.93
C ASN A 221 7.51 21.43 10.03
N ARG A 222 7.66 21.96 11.24
CA ARG A 222 7.68 23.40 11.56
C ARG A 222 8.89 23.78 12.40
N LYS A 223 9.16 25.09 12.49
CA LYS A 223 10.15 25.60 13.47
C LYS A 223 9.64 25.49 14.90
N GLN A 224 8.33 25.59 15.08
CA GLN A 224 7.66 25.37 16.35
C GLN A 224 7.27 23.90 16.45
N ARG A 225 6.08 23.64 16.98
CA ARG A 225 5.53 22.32 17.10
C ARG A 225 5.05 21.80 15.76
N ASP A 226 5.39 20.56 15.44
CA ASP A 226 4.87 19.89 14.26
C ASP A 226 3.34 19.66 14.38
N ALA A 227 2.70 19.51 13.23
CA ALA A 227 1.29 19.17 13.11
C ALA A 227 1.13 17.97 12.15
N GLU A 228 -0.05 17.37 12.11
CA GLU A 228 -0.38 16.30 11.16
C GLU A 228 -1.65 16.61 10.38
N LEU A 229 -1.58 16.43 9.06
CA LEU A 229 -2.72 16.45 8.16
C LEU A 229 -3.19 15.00 7.94
N VAL A 230 -4.43 14.68 8.33
CA VAL A 230 -4.98 13.33 8.10
C VAL A 230 -5.46 13.24 6.65
N VAL A 231 -4.82 12.37 5.86
CA VAL A 231 -5.15 12.19 4.44
C VAL A 231 -6.34 11.25 4.28
N GLY A 232 -6.35 10.16 5.05
CA GLY A 232 -7.41 9.16 5.00
C GLY A 232 -7.05 7.91 5.77
N TYR A 233 -8.03 7.02 5.90
CA TYR A 233 -7.83 5.72 6.52
C TYR A 233 -8.54 4.62 5.75
N TYR A 234 -8.02 3.41 5.92
CA TYR A 234 -8.67 2.17 5.53
C TYR A 234 -9.08 1.35 6.74
N LEU A 235 -10.22 0.68 6.59
CA LEU A 235 -10.64 -0.40 7.46
C LEU A 235 -10.63 -1.69 6.64
N ALA A 236 -9.80 -2.65 7.03
CA ALA A 236 -9.82 -4.00 6.46
C ALA A 236 -10.16 -5.00 7.56
N ASP A 237 -11.36 -5.57 7.49
CA ASP A 237 -11.85 -6.52 8.49
C ASP A 237 -11.57 -7.95 8.04
N ARG A 238 -10.51 -8.56 8.59
CA ARG A 238 -10.07 -9.93 8.32
C ARG A 238 -10.47 -10.90 9.43
N ARG A 239 -11.51 -10.57 10.21
CA ARG A 239 -12.07 -11.48 11.22
C ARG A 239 -12.90 -12.57 10.54
N ASP A 240 -13.88 -12.16 9.76
CA ASP A 240 -14.81 -13.07 9.06
C ASP A 240 -15.01 -12.72 7.58
N SER A 241 -14.53 -11.55 7.15
CA SER A 241 -14.75 -11.04 5.80
C SER A 241 -13.42 -10.67 5.13
N SER A 242 -13.49 -10.22 3.88
CA SER A 242 -12.39 -9.53 3.21
C SER A 242 -12.80 -8.12 2.79
N ASN A 243 -13.76 -7.53 3.52
CA ASN A 243 -14.24 -6.19 3.21
C ASN A 243 -13.15 -5.17 3.52
N VAL A 244 -12.96 -4.24 2.60
CA VAL A 244 -12.05 -3.11 2.75
C VAL A 244 -12.81 -1.83 2.40
N GLU A 245 -12.76 -0.87 3.31
CA GLU A 245 -13.38 0.44 3.15
C GLU A 245 -12.29 1.51 3.18
N TYR A 246 -12.45 2.56 2.36
CA TYR A 246 -11.55 3.71 2.35
C TYR A 246 -12.33 5.01 2.58
N HIS A 247 -11.82 5.86 3.47
CA HIS A 247 -12.36 7.19 3.74
C HIS A 247 -11.23 8.22 3.74
N GLY A 248 -11.38 9.28 2.93
CA GLY A 248 -10.40 10.35 2.86
C GLY A 248 -10.26 10.96 1.47
N LEU A 249 -9.14 11.64 1.29
CA LEU A 249 -8.74 12.26 0.03
C LEU A 249 -8.51 11.21 -1.07
N GLY A 250 -8.72 11.63 -2.31
CA GLY A 250 -8.34 10.89 -3.50
C GLY A 250 -6.82 10.76 -3.62
N ASP A 251 -6.38 10.41 -4.81
CA ASP A 251 -4.97 10.39 -5.16
C ASP A 251 -4.69 11.23 -6.42
N ASP A 252 -5.67 12.02 -6.85
CA ASP A 252 -5.51 12.99 -7.91
C ASP A 252 -5.01 14.32 -7.35
N PRO A 253 -3.74 14.69 -7.61
CA PRO A 253 -3.26 15.98 -7.15
C PRO A 253 -4.02 17.15 -7.80
N SER A 254 -4.60 16.98 -8.99
CA SER A 254 -5.30 18.05 -9.71
C SER A 254 -6.72 18.34 -9.17
N GLU A 255 -7.29 17.42 -8.39
CA GLU A 255 -8.61 17.58 -7.77
C GLU A 255 -8.55 18.25 -6.39
N TYR A 256 -7.35 18.39 -5.82
CA TYR A 256 -7.19 18.95 -4.48
C TYR A 256 -7.41 20.45 -4.44
N ARG A 257 -8.19 20.89 -3.45
CA ARG A 257 -8.41 22.30 -3.11
C ARG A 257 -7.72 22.62 -1.80
N PHE A 258 -6.74 23.51 -1.86
CA PHE A 258 -6.04 24.03 -0.69
C PHE A 258 -6.74 25.26 -0.14
N SER A 259 -6.93 25.31 1.18
CA SER A 259 -7.39 26.50 1.89
C SER A 259 -6.81 26.57 3.30
N LEU A 260 -7.00 27.72 3.95
CA LEU A 260 -6.62 27.94 5.34
C LEU A 260 -7.87 28.24 6.17
N ASP A 261 -8.09 27.46 7.22
CA ASP A 261 -9.16 27.66 8.21
C ASP A 261 -8.51 28.02 9.54
N HIS A 262 -8.65 29.27 9.98
CA HIS A 262 -7.98 29.79 11.20
C HIS A 262 -6.47 29.47 11.24
N GLN A 263 -5.77 29.70 10.11
CA GLN A 263 -4.34 29.39 9.91
C GLN A 263 -3.97 27.90 9.87
N ARG A 264 -4.95 27.00 9.91
CA ARG A 264 -4.73 25.56 9.75
C ARG A 264 -4.95 25.15 8.30
N ILE A 265 -4.12 24.25 7.82
CA ILE A 265 -4.23 23.71 6.47
C ILE A 265 -5.49 22.84 6.36
N VAL A 266 -6.27 23.10 5.31
CA VAL A 266 -7.41 22.28 4.92
C VAL A 266 -7.25 21.90 3.45
N ILE A 267 -7.38 20.61 3.16
CA ILE A 267 -7.36 20.02 1.84
C ILE A 267 -8.68 19.32 1.60
N GLU A 268 -9.34 19.66 0.51
CA GLU A 268 -10.61 19.06 0.10
C GLU A 268 -10.51 18.48 -1.31
N ASP A 269 -11.40 17.54 -1.60
CA ASP A 269 -11.79 17.14 -2.95
C ASP A 269 -13.29 16.82 -2.95
N ASP A 270 -13.82 16.35 -4.08
CA ASP A 270 -15.27 16.15 -4.26
C ASP A 270 -15.87 15.01 -3.44
N HIS A 271 -15.03 14.14 -2.84
CA HIS A 271 -15.48 12.97 -2.10
C HIS A 271 -14.87 12.86 -0.70
N VAL A 272 -14.26 13.92 -0.15
CA VAL A 272 -13.81 13.93 1.24
C VAL A 272 -14.99 13.63 2.17
N GLY A 273 -14.79 12.69 3.08
CA GLY A 273 -15.81 12.24 4.03
C GLY A 273 -16.82 11.24 3.46
N GLN A 274 -16.76 10.94 2.16
CA GLN A 274 -17.59 9.89 1.56
C GLN A 274 -16.81 8.56 1.52
N PRO A 275 -17.47 7.40 1.74
CA PRO A 275 -16.85 6.11 1.51
C PRO A 275 -16.45 5.97 0.04
N ARG A 276 -15.22 5.53 -0.19
CA ARG A 276 -14.70 5.19 -1.52
C ARG A 276 -14.49 3.68 -1.56
N SER A 277 -14.88 3.06 -2.66
CA SER A 277 -14.65 1.62 -2.86
C SER A 277 -13.15 1.33 -2.83
N ALA A 278 -12.69 0.59 -1.82
CA ALA A 278 -11.34 0.04 -1.83
C ALA A 278 -11.35 -1.18 -2.76
N ARG A 279 -11.15 -0.94 -4.06
CA ARG A 279 -11.20 -1.97 -5.11
C ARG A 279 -10.30 -3.15 -4.71
N ASP A 280 -10.75 -4.38 -4.96
CA ASP A 280 -9.85 -5.52 -4.99
C ASP A 280 -8.87 -5.28 -6.15
N HIS A 281 -7.59 -5.12 -5.80
CA HIS A 281 -6.59 -4.74 -6.78
C HIS A 281 -6.34 -5.88 -7.80
N ARG A 282 -6.40 -7.14 -7.35
CA ARG A 282 -6.18 -8.30 -8.22
C ARG A 282 -7.29 -8.40 -9.25
N GLU A 283 -8.53 -8.22 -8.83
CA GLU A 283 -9.70 -8.20 -9.73
C GLU A 283 -9.66 -7.01 -10.70
N HIS A 284 -9.24 -5.84 -10.21
CA HIS A 284 -9.11 -4.65 -11.05
C HIS A 284 -8.08 -4.83 -12.17
N ILE A 285 -6.89 -5.35 -11.85
CA ILE A 285 -5.85 -5.65 -12.85
C ILE A 285 -6.35 -6.67 -13.87
N LEU A 286 -7.02 -7.74 -13.42
CA LEU A 286 -7.54 -8.76 -14.31
C LEU A 286 -8.56 -8.17 -15.28
N SER A 287 -9.45 -7.32 -14.79
CA SER A 287 -10.48 -6.64 -15.60
C SER A 287 -9.84 -5.71 -16.64
N LEU A 288 -8.89 -4.87 -16.23
CA LEU A 288 -8.16 -3.97 -17.13
C LEU A 288 -7.47 -4.71 -18.27
N TRP A 289 -6.85 -5.86 -17.96
CA TRP A 289 -6.21 -6.66 -18.99
C TRP A 289 -7.23 -7.34 -19.91
N MET A 290 -8.31 -7.89 -19.36
CA MET A 290 -9.36 -8.53 -20.16
C MET A 290 -10.02 -7.56 -21.16
N GLU A 291 -10.19 -6.29 -20.79
CA GLU A 291 -10.72 -5.25 -21.67
C GLU A 291 -9.84 -4.95 -22.89
N ARG A 292 -8.52 -5.13 -22.77
CA ARG A 292 -7.54 -4.80 -23.84
C ARG A 292 -7.10 -6.01 -24.64
N ARG A 293 -7.36 -7.22 -24.15
CA ARG A 293 -6.81 -8.44 -24.70
C ARG A 293 -7.37 -8.73 -26.09
N GLU A 294 -6.49 -8.93 -27.05
CA GLU A 294 -6.81 -9.65 -28.28
C GLU A 294 -6.82 -11.17 -28.00
N PRO A 295 -7.84 -11.93 -28.47
CA PRO A 295 -7.86 -13.38 -28.32
C PRO A 295 -6.66 -14.01 -29.04
N THR A 296 -5.72 -14.59 -28.29
CA THR A 296 -4.60 -15.34 -28.84
C THR A 296 -4.74 -16.83 -28.51
N ALA A 297 -5.33 -17.59 -29.44
CA ALA A 297 -5.39 -19.04 -29.38
C ALA A 297 -3.97 -19.64 -29.54
N ALA A 298 -3.32 -19.98 -28.44
CA ALA A 298 -2.08 -20.75 -28.49
C ALA A 298 -2.41 -22.24 -28.52
N LYS A 299 -2.41 -22.84 -29.72
CA LYS A 299 -2.47 -24.32 -29.87
C LYS A 299 -1.05 -24.89 -29.76
N ASP A 300 -0.60 -25.12 -28.53
CA ASP A 300 0.68 -25.80 -28.24
C ASP A 300 0.42 -27.22 -27.72
N ALA A 301 1.10 -28.21 -28.31
CA ALA A 301 0.94 -29.62 -27.95
C ALA A 301 1.30 -29.92 -26.49
N ARG A 302 2.29 -29.21 -25.91
CA ARG A 302 2.73 -29.36 -24.52
C ARG A 302 1.62 -28.91 -23.56
N LEU A 303 0.91 -27.83 -23.88
CA LEU A 303 -0.24 -27.38 -23.09
C LEU A 303 -1.39 -28.40 -23.11
N ILE A 304 -1.65 -29.02 -24.27
CA ILE A 304 -2.69 -30.07 -24.39
C ILE A 304 -2.32 -31.27 -23.53
N GLU A 305 -1.07 -31.72 -23.58
CA GLU A 305 -0.58 -32.86 -22.78
C GLU A 305 -0.72 -32.58 -21.27
N VAL A 306 -0.27 -31.41 -20.80
CA VAL A 306 -0.40 -31.06 -19.38
C VAL A 306 -1.86 -30.90 -18.96
N ALA A 307 -2.72 -30.35 -19.82
CA ALA A 307 -4.15 -30.26 -19.56
C ALA A 307 -4.84 -31.63 -19.43
N GLN A 308 -4.35 -32.66 -20.12
CA GLN A 308 -4.82 -34.04 -19.99
C GLN A 308 -4.35 -34.70 -18.68
N GLN A 309 -3.19 -34.29 -18.16
CA GLN A 309 -2.65 -34.74 -16.88
C GLN A 309 -3.21 -33.97 -15.67
N ALA A 310 -3.89 -32.85 -15.89
CA ALA A 310 -4.51 -32.05 -14.84
C ALA A 310 -5.95 -32.51 -14.55
N THR A 311 -6.16 -33.81 -14.30
CA THR A 311 -7.49 -34.33 -13.94
C THR A 311 -7.91 -33.93 -12.51
N PRO A 312 -9.21 -33.79 -12.21
CA PRO A 312 -9.68 -33.46 -10.86
C PRO A 312 -9.16 -34.40 -9.78
N GLU A 313 -8.98 -35.69 -10.10
CA GLU A 313 -8.43 -36.72 -9.22
C GLU A 313 -6.93 -36.49 -8.96
N GLN A 314 -6.15 -36.19 -10.00
CA GLN A 314 -4.72 -35.91 -9.90
C GLN A 314 -4.45 -34.61 -9.11
N LEU A 315 -5.30 -33.59 -9.28
CA LEU A 315 -5.19 -32.32 -8.57
C LEU A 315 -5.59 -32.40 -7.09
N GLN A 316 -6.10 -33.54 -6.61
CA GLN A 316 -6.27 -33.77 -5.16
C GLN A 316 -4.94 -34.02 -4.45
N ASP A 317 -3.91 -34.52 -5.14
CA ASP A 317 -2.57 -34.67 -4.58
C ASP A 317 -1.85 -33.30 -4.62
N PRO A 318 -1.57 -32.68 -3.46
CA PRO A 318 -0.91 -31.37 -3.42
C PRO A 318 0.47 -31.37 -4.09
N LYS A 319 1.20 -32.48 -4.04
CA LYS A 319 2.52 -32.59 -4.67
C LYS A 319 2.39 -32.58 -6.18
N LEU A 320 1.49 -33.41 -6.71
CA LEU A 320 1.24 -33.48 -8.15
C LEU A 320 0.68 -32.16 -8.70
N ALA A 321 -0.22 -31.49 -7.95
CA ALA A 321 -0.71 -30.17 -8.32
C ALA A 321 0.43 -29.13 -8.42
N LYS A 322 1.39 -29.13 -7.49
CA LYS A 322 2.55 -28.22 -7.57
C LYS A 322 3.44 -28.51 -8.78
N GLU A 323 3.73 -29.79 -9.05
CA GLU A 323 4.51 -30.19 -10.23
C GLU A 323 3.81 -29.76 -11.53
N ILE A 324 2.51 -30.00 -11.66
CA ILE A 324 1.73 -29.56 -12.83
C ILE A 324 1.77 -28.03 -12.97
N ALA A 325 1.58 -27.29 -11.88
CA ALA A 325 1.65 -25.83 -11.90
C ALA A 325 3.04 -25.33 -12.34
N LYS A 326 4.11 -25.99 -11.89
CA LYS A 326 5.49 -25.71 -12.29
C LYS A 326 5.71 -25.96 -13.79
N THR A 327 5.25 -27.09 -14.30
CA THR A 327 5.34 -27.44 -15.72
C THR A 327 4.56 -26.45 -16.59
N LEU A 328 3.33 -26.08 -16.18
CA LEU A 328 2.57 -25.03 -16.86
C LEU A 328 3.31 -23.70 -16.85
N GLY A 329 3.89 -23.32 -15.70
CA GLY A 329 4.70 -22.11 -15.59
C GLY A 329 5.81 -22.06 -16.64
N TRP A 330 6.60 -23.12 -16.80
CA TRP A 330 7.66 -23.19 -17.81
C TRP A 330 7.14 -23.11 -19.25
N ILE A 331 6.06 -23.83 -19.57
CA ILE A 331 5.49 -23.79 -20.92
C ILE A 331 4.96 -22.40 -21.24
N LEU A 332 4.25 -21.77 -20.31
CA LEU A 332 3.62 -20.48 -20.49
C LEU A 332 4.59 -19.30 -20.41
N LEU A 333 5.74 -19.48 -19.76
CA LEU A 333 6.86 -18.56 -19.83
C LEU A 333 7.30 -18.35 -21.29
N ASP A 334 7.33 -19.41 -22.09
CA ASP A 334 7.72 -19.36 -23.50
C ASP A 334 6.62 -18.81 -24.40
N LEU A 335 5.37 -19.24 -24.16
CA LEU A 335 4.26 -19.00 -25.07
C LEU A 335 3.54 -17.68 -24.86
N SER A 336 3.36 -17.28 -23.60
CA SER A 336 2.47 -16.16 -23.25
C SER A 336 2.82 -15.58 -21.87
N PRO A 337 4.04 -15.04 -21.68
CA PRO A 337 4.49 -14.59 -20.37
C PRO A 337 3.61 -13.48 -19.79
N ILE A 338 3.12 -12.56 -20.63
CA ILE A 338 2.28 -11.43 -20.19
C ILE A 338 0.93 -11.92 -19.62
N PRO A 339 0.05 -12.63 -20.37
CA PRO A 339 -1.17 -13.23 -19.81
C PRO A 339 -0.94 -14.01 -18.52
N THR A 340 0.11 -14.82 -18.51
CA THR A 340 0.45 -15.70 -17.39
C THR A 340 0.79 -14.89 -16.15
N SER A 341 1.65 -13.88 -16.27
CA SER A 341 2.01 -13.00 -15.15
C SER A 341 0.80 -12.29 -14.54
N VAL A 342 -0.13 -11.80 -15.38
CA VAL A 342 -1.37 -11.15 -14.94
C VAL A 342 -2.28 -12.13 -14.19
N LEU A 343 -2.47 -13.33 -14.72
CA LEU A 343 -3.30 -14.36 -14.09
C LEU A 343 -2.70 -14.86 -12.78
N LEU A 344 -1.39 -15.09 -12.74
CA LEU A 344 -0.67 -15.49 -11.51
C LEU A 344 -0.84 -14.44 -10.42
N PHE A 345 -0.70 -13.15 -10.77
CA PHE A 345 -0.92 -12.06 -9.82
C PHE A 345 -2.38 -11.98 -9.36
N ALA A 346 -3.34 -12.05 -10.29
CA ALA A 346 -4.76 -12.00 -9.98
C ALA A 346 -5.22 -13.15 -9.05
N LYS A 347 -4.58 -14.32 -9.15
CA LYS A 347 -4.84 -15.48 -8.28
C LYS A 347 -4.01 -15.49 -7.01
N GLY A 348 -3.14 -14.50 -6.83
CA GLY A 348 -2.28 -14.38 -5.66
C GLY A 348 -1.13 -15.36 -5.57
N ALA A 349 -0.78 -15.96 -6.70
CA ALA A 349 0.37 -16.84 -6.81
C ALA A 349 1.67 -16.06 -7.09
N ALA A 350 1.58 -14.89 -7.73
CA ALA A 350 2.68 -13.94 -7.77
C ALA A 350 2.61 -12.97 -6.58
N GLY A 351 3.78 -12.63 -6.04
CA GLY A 351 3.90 -11.78 -4.86
C GLY A 351 3.37 -10.35 -5.06
N ALA A 352 2.92 -9.74 -3.96
CA ALA A 352 2.40 -8.37 -3.90
C ALA A 352 3.36 -7.33 -4.47
N HIS A 353 4.67 -7.56 -4.34
CA HIS A 353 5.71 -6.66 -4.82
C HIS A 353 5.73 -6.48 -6.34
N HIS A 354 5.08 -7.37 -7.09
CA HIS A 354 4.92 -7.23 -8.55
C HIS A 354 3.77 -6.31 -8.97
N LEU A 355 3.00 -5.77 -8.01
CA LEU A 355 1.82 -4.92 -8.23
C LEU A 355 1.94 -3.99 -9.44
N TYR A 356 2.98 -3.16 -9.44
CA TYR A 356 3.15 -2.12 -10.45
C TYR A 356 3.64 -2.67 -11.79
N ASN A 357 4.48 -3.70 -11.78
CA ASN A 357 4.91 -4.37 -13.00
C ASN A 357 3.70 -4.99 -13.71
N VAL A 358 2.85 -5.69 -12.97
CA VAL A 358 1.64 -6.31 -13.52
C VAL A 358 0.66 -5.26 -14.01
N HIS A 359 0.49 -4.14 -13.29
CA HIS A 359 -0.38 -3.05 -13.75
C HIS A 359 0.10 -2.44 -15.08
N ARG A 360 1.41 -2.32 -15.29
CA ARG A 360 1.97 -1.85 -16.56
C ARG A 360 1.85 -2.90 -17.67
N LEU A 361 2.03 -4.17 -17.34
CA LEU A 361 1.83 -5.29 -18.26
C LEU A 361 0.37 -5.37 -18.74
N ALA A 362 -0.60 -5.26 -17.82
CA ALA A 362 -2.03 -5.19 -18.12
C ALA A 362 -2.37 -4.01 -19.06
N ARG A 363 -1.57 -2.94 -19.02
CA ARG A 363 -1.70 -1.77 -19.90
C ARG A 363 -0.83 -1.81 -21.16
N GLY A 364 -0.04 -2.86 -21.40
CA GLY A 364 0.88 -2.92 -22.53
C GLY A 364 2.01 -1.87 -22.48
N GLU A 365 2.37 -1.38 -21.29
CA GLU A 365 3.43 -0.39 -21.06
C GLU A 365 4.79 -1.03 -20.69
N GLN A 366 4.85 -2.36 -20.72
CA GLN A 366 6.01 -3.16 -20.36
C GLN A 366 6.20 -4.30 -21.35
N ASP A 367 7.46 -4.73 -21.48
CA ASP A 367 7.85 -5.82 -22.38
C ASP A 367 7.67 -7.20 -21.74
N GLU A 368 7.88 -8.24 -22.55
CA GLU A 368 7.85 -9.62 -22.09
C GLU A 368 8.92 -9.95 -21.04
N GLY A 369 10.03 -9.21 -20.98
CA GLY A 369 11.13 -9.47 -20.04
C GLY A 369 10.67 -9.34 -18.59
N SER A 370 9.94 -8.27 -18.28
CA SER A 370 9.31 -8.07 -16.96
C SER A 370 8.31 -9.18 -16.63
N ALA A 371 7.49 -9.60 -17.60
CA ALA A 371 6.53 -10.68 -17.40
C ALA A 371 7.22 -12.04 -17.16
N ARG A 372 8.27 -12.34 -17.92
CA ARG A 372 9.08 -13.55 -17.76
C ARG A 372 9.70 -13.62 -16.37
N LYS A 373 10.20 -12.50 -15.84
CA LYS A 373 10.73 -12.44 -14.47
C LYS A 373 9.68 -12.83 -13.42
N ILE A 374 8.44 -12.35 -13.56
CA ILE A 374 7.34 -12.69 -12.64
C ILE A 374 7.01 -14.18 -12.70
N VAL A 375 6.90 -14.73 -13.91
CA VAL A 375 6.58 -16.15 -14.10
C VAL A 375 7.72 -17.04 -13.60
N SER A 376 8.98 -16.68 -13.86
CA SER A 376 10.15 -17.40 -13.32
C SER A 376 10.18 -17.39 -11.80
N GLU A 377 9.91 -16.26 -11.16
CA GLU A 377 9.83 -16.19 -9.69
C GLU A 377 8.68 -17.05 -9.15
N PHE A 378 7.53 -17.11 -9.83
CA PHE A 378 6.46 -18.05 -9.47
C PHE A 378 6.92 -19.51 -9.56
N ILE A 379 7.61 -19.89 -10.64
CA ILE A 379 8.13 -21.26 -10.83
C ILE A 379 9.08 -21.65 -9.70
N ASP A 380 9.97 -20.72 -9.31
CA ASP A 380 10.93 -20.94 -8.22
C ASP A 380 10.25 -21.09 -6.86
N ASN A 381 9.08 -20.46 -6.68
CA ASN A 381 8.36 -20.43 -5.41
C ASN A 381 7.10 -21.33 -5.37
N VAL A 382 6.79 -22.07 -6.43
CA VAL A 382 5.56 -22.87 -6.54
C VAL A 382 5.39 -23.88 -5.40
N ASP A 383 6.52 -24.37 -4.86
CA ASP A 383 6.54 -25.33 -3.76
C ASP A 383 6.01 -24.74 -2.44
N SER A 384 6.00 -23.41 -2.32
CA SER A 384 5.45 -22.70 -1.16
C SER A 384 3.92 -22.61 -1.14
N LEU A 385 3.25 -22.88 -2.27
CA LEU A 385 1.79 -22.80 -2.35
C LEU A 385 1.11 -23.91 -1.56
N SER A 386 -0.13 -23.68 -1.13
CA SER A 386 -1.02 -24.78 -0.72
C SER A 386 -1.46 -25.59 -1.94
N GLY A 387 -1.91 -26.83 -1.75
CA GLY A 387 -2.47 -27.64 -2.84
C GLY A 387 -3.69 -26.99 -3.50
N GLU A 388 -4.54 -26.34 -2.69
CA GLU A 388 -5.69 -25.58 -3.17
C GLU A 388 -5.29 -24.37 -4.02
N GLN A 389 -4.29 -23.61 -3.59
CA GLN A 389 -3.75 -22.47 -4.36
C GLN A 389 -3.16 -22.94 -5.69
N ALA A 390 -2.35 -24.01 -5.68
CA ALA A 390 -1.77 -24.58 -6.89
C ALA A 390 -2.87 -25.02 -7.88
N ARG A 391 -3.92 -25.68 -7.40
CA ARG A 391 -5.07 -26.07 -8.20
C ARG A 391 -5.81 -24.87 -8.79
N GLY A 392 -6.10 -23.85 -7.98
CA GLY A 392 -6.78 -22.63 -8.45
C GLY A 392 -5.99 -21.88 -9.53
N VAL A 393 -4.65 -21.91 -9.45
CA VAL A 393 -3.76 -21.37 -10.49
C VAL A 393 -3.86 -22.20 -11.77
N ILE A 394 -3.74 -23.52 -11.68
CA ILE A 394 -3.84 -24.44 -12.83
C ILE A 394 -5.15 -24.24 -13.57
N ASP A 395 -6.28 -24.26 -12.85
CA ASP A 395 -7.61 -24.11 -13.42
C ASP A 395 -7.72 -22.77 -14.17
N SER A 396 -7.20 -21.69 -13.60
CA SER A 396 -7.25 -20.36 -14.20
C SER A 396 -6.38 -20.22 -15.44
N LEU A 397 -5.17 -20.80 -15.43
CA LEU A 397 -4.26 -20.80 -16.57
C LEU A 397 -4.82 -21.64 -17.72
N LEU A 398 -5.30 -22.86 -17.43
CA LEU A 398 -5.89 -23.74 -18.43
C LEU A 398 -7.18 -23.18 -19.02
N GLU A 399 -8.06 -22.60 -18.20
CA GLU A 399 -9.30 -21.97 -18.67
C GLU A 399 -9.00 -20.82 -19.64
N HIS A 400 -8.02 -19.98 -19.31
CA HIS A 400 -7.61 -18.87 -20.17
C HIS A 400 -7.20 -19.35 -21.56
N HIS A 401 -6.39 -20.41 -21.65
CA HIS A 401 -5.90 -20.96 -22.91
C HIS A 401 -6.92 -21.82 -23.67
N ARG A 402 -7.97 -22.33 -23.01
CA ARG A 402 -9.09 -23.01 -23.69
C ARG A 402 -10.05 -22.04 -24.36
N LYS A 403 -10.24 -20.85 -23.79
CA LYS A 403 -11.15 -19.81 -24.30
C LYS A 403 -10.50 -18.88 -25.33
N ALA A 404 -9.16 -18.91 -25.43
CA ALA A 404 -8.40 -18.17 -26.42
C ALA A 404 -8.43 -18.88 -27.76
#